data_AF-A0A3D3EXJ3-F1
#
_entry.id   AF-A0A3D3EXJ3-F1
#
_cell.length_a   1.000
_cell.length_b   1.000
_cell.length_c   1.000
_cell.angle_alpha   90.00
_cell.angle_beta   90.00
_cell.angle_gamma   90.00
#
_symmetry.space_group_name_H-M   'P 1'
#
loop_
_entity.id
_entity.type
_entity.pdbx_description
1 polymer ?
#
loop_
_entity_poly.entity_id
_entity_poly.type
_entity_poly.pdbx_seq_one_letter_code
_entity_poly.pdbx_strand_id
1 'polypeptide(L)'
;DKLMHTSQIMEYTDLITRDSIDQVLTEQALGASGLIEESSASSIGHLLGANTILSGNILQIAYNPPKVSSKDVSESTTIEEEDNDLKEKEIECSFIEYTLSSSIQVIVSYTLLDVSSGKILAHKNFDPSYTFNENWGKITGGDKRALKDDQLRLVNKNEVFAPSAAQMLNTVLSDLSDEIVEHVTGYLR
;
A
#
# COMPACT_ATOMS: atom_id res chain seq x y z
N ASP A 1 10.75 -3.73 -14.69
CA ASP A 1 10.84 -2.57 -15.61
C ASP A 1 11.13 -1.21 -14.99
N LYS A 2 10.69 -0.85 -13.77
CA LYS A 2 10.99 0.50 -13.23
C LYS A 2 12.48 0.83 -13.07
N LEU A 3 13.29 -0.14 -12.61
CA LEU A 3 14.76 0.01 -12.59
C LEU A 3 15.27 0.38 -13.98
N MET A 4 14.83 -0.34 -15.03
CA MET A 4 15.20 -0.23 -16.47
C MET A 4 14.89 1.11 -17.14
N HIS A 5 14.22 2.03 -16.47
CA HIS A 5 13.94 3.37 -17.00
C HIS A 5 14.76 4.51 -16.35
N THR A 6 15.63 4.23 -15.37
CA THR A 6 16.49 5.24 -14.73
C THR A 6 17.80 5.45 -15.52
N SER A 7 17.76 6.40 -16.46
CA SER A 7 18.57 6.44 -17.68
C SER A 7 19.97 7.09 -17.62
N GLN A 8 20.78 6.83 -16.60
CA GLN A 8 22.23 7.18 -16.65
C GLN A 8 23.16 6.13 -16.03
N ILE A 9 22.71 5.43 -15.00
CA ILE A 9 23.54 4.41 -14.30
C ILE A 9 23.45 3.04 -15.00
N MET A 10 22.32 2.76 -15.67
CA MET A 10 22.13 1.48 -16.34
C MET A 10 22.75 1.36 -17.72
N GLU A 11 23.29 2.44 -18.28
CA GLU A 11 24.07 2.34 -19.52
C GLU A 11 25.29 1.40 -19.34
N TYR A 12 25.72 1.17 -18.10
CA TYR A 12 26.82 0.28 -17.73
C TYR A 12 26.43 -0.78 -16.68
N THR A 13 25.14 -1.07 -16.49
CA THR A 13 24.67 -2.08 -15.53
C THR A 13 23.89 -3.18 -16.25
N ASP A 14 24.44 -4.40 -16.24
CA ASP A 14 23.72 -5.59 -16.70
C ASP A 14 22.89 -6.17 -15.55
N LEU A 15 21.56 -6.20 -15.72
CA LEU A 15 20.67 -6.85 -14.75
C LEU A 15 20.51 -8.33 -15.11
N ILE A 16 20.91 -9.19 -14.17
CA ILE A 16 20.69 -10.63 -14.27
C ILE A 16 19.45 -10.98 -13.44
N THR A 17 18.44 -11.56 -14.08
CA THR A 17 17.19 -11.94 -13.41
C THR A 17 17.30 -13.33 -12.80
N ARG A 18 16.36 -13.67 -11.92
CA ARG A 18 16.28 -15.00 -11.31
C ARG A 18 16.13 -16.12 -12.35
N ASP A 19 15.44 -15.86 -13.46
CA ASP A 19 15.28 -16.87 -14.51
C ASP A 19 16.63 -17.27 -15.13
N SER A 20 17.55 -16.31 -15.28
CA SER A 20 18.93 -16.58 -15.72
C SER A 20 19.73 -17.35 -14.67
N ILE A 21 19.49 -17.09 -13.37
CA ILE A 21 20.07 -17.87 -12.27
C ILE A 21 19.56 -19.32 -12.32
N ASP A 22 18.25 -19.52 -12.43
CA ASP A 22 17.61 -20.84 -12.41
C ASP A 22 18.03 -21.68 -13.64
N GLN A 23 18.21 -21.05 -14.80
CA GLN A 23 18.75 -21.71 -15.99
C GLN A 23 20.16 -22.26 -15.71
N VAL A 24 21.06 -21.44 -15.16
CA VAL A 24 22.43 -21.85 -14.87
C VAL A 24 22.49 -22.91 -13.78
N LEU A 25 21.66 -22.81 -12.73
CA LEU A 25 21.56 -23.83 -11.68
C LEU A 25 21.07 -25.18 -12.22
N THR A 26 20.13 -25.16 -13.17
CA THR A 26 19.63 -26.36 -13.86
C THR A 26 20.72 -26.97 -14.74
N GLU A 27 21.44 -26.16 -15.51
CA GLU A 27 22.54 -26.61 -16.36
C GLU A 27 23.72 -27.19 -15.56
N GLN A 28 23.99 -26.66 -14.36
CA GLN A 28 25.04 -27.16 -13.47
C GLN A 28 24.61 -28.35 -12.59
N ALA A 29 23.38 -28.87 -12.76
CA ALA A 29 22.80 -29.93 -11.94
C ALA A 29 22.78 -29.63 -10.42
N LEU A 30 22.80 -28.35 -10.03
CA LEU A 30 22.79 -27.86 -8.64
C LEU A 30 21.36 -27.64 -8.10
N GLY A 31 20.35 -28.24 -8.73
CA GLY A 31 18.92 -27.97 -8.53
C GLY A 31 18.30 -28.37 -7.18
N ALA A 32 19.04 -28.30 -6.07
CA ALA A 32 18.54 -28.64 -4.75
C ALA A 32 18.36 -27.39 -3.88
N SER A 33 17.10 -27.17 -3.49
CA SER A 33 16.62 -26.25 -2.46
C SER A 33 16.49 -24.79 -2.88
N GLY A 34 15.24 -24.32 -2.98
CA GLY A 34 14.88 -22.91 -3.14
C GLY A 34 15.28 -22.00 -1.97
N LEU A 35 16.25 -22.41 -1.15
CA LEU A 35 16.95 -21.63 -0.14
C LEU A 35 18.33 -21.28 -0.70
N ILE A 36 18.40 -20.17 -1.45
CA ILE A 36 19.70 -19.57 -1.76
C ILE A 36 20.18 -18.93 -0.45
N GLU A 37 21.02 -19.66 0.28
CA GLU A 37 21.75 -19.09 1.43
C GLU A 37 22.75 -18.04 0.93
N GLU A 38 23.02 -17.00 1.73
CA GLU A 38 23.95 -15.91 1.38
C GLU A 38 25.34 -16.42 0.95
N SER A 39 25.76 -17.58 1.47
CA SER A 39 27.00 -18.29 1.11
C SER A 39 27.01 -18.80 -0.36
N SER A 40 25.84 -19.19 -0.87
CA SER A 40 25.66 -19.67 -2.25
C SER A 40 25.47 -18.51 -3.23
N ALA A 41 24.95 -17.38 -2.76
CA ALA A 41 24.70 -16.20 -3.58
C ALA A 41 25.99 -15.67 -4.23
N SER A 42 27.08 -15.50 -3.48
CA SER A 42 28.37 -15.05 -4.05
C SER A 42 28.92 -16.01 -5.13
N SER A 43 28.79 -17.32 -4.92
CA SER A 43 29.25 -18.32 -5.89
C SER A 43 28.45 -18.28 -7.19
N ILE A 44 27.13 -18.13 -7.08
CA ILE A 44 26.21 -17.94 -8.21
C ILE A 44 26.50 -16.61 -8.93
N GLY A 45 26.73 -15.53 -8.18
CA GLY A 45 27.08 -14.23 -8.74
C GLY A 45 28.36 -14.28 -9.57
N HIS A 46 29.39 -14.96 -9.07
CA HIS A 46 30.63 -15.17 -9.81
C HIS A 46 30.43 -15.96 -11.10
N LEU A 47 29.61 -17.01 -11.08
CA LEU A 47 29.31 -17.82 -12.26
C LEU A 47 28.58 -17.03 -13.35
N LEU A 48 27.74 -16.09 -12.92
CA LEU A 48 26.96 -15.22 -13.80
C LEU A 48 27.69 -13.93 -14.20
N GLY A 49 28.91 -13.72 -13.70
CA GLY A 49 29.67 -12.49 -13.94
C GLY A 49 29.08 -11.25 -13.26
N ALA A 50 28.21 -11.42 -12.26
CA ALA A 50 27.61 -10.31 -11.52
C ALA A 50 28.61 -9.71 -10.52
N ASN A 51 28.69 -8.38 -10.46
CA ASN A 51 29.46 -7.66 -9.44
C ASN A 51 28.69 -7.52 -8.12
N THR A 52 27.36 -7.44 -8.19
CA THR A 52 26.51 -7.18 -7.03
C THR A 52 25.23 -7.99 -7.14
N ILE A 53 24.74 -8.49 -6.00
CA ILE A 53 23.47 -9.21 -5.90
C ILE A 53 22.50 -8.39 -5.07
N LEU A 54 21.31 -8.16 -5.60
CA LEU A 54 20.17 -7.63 -4.88
C LEU A 54 19.21 -8.78 -4.54
N SER A 55 18.99 -9.02 -3.25
CA SER A 55 17.99 -9.97 -2.77
C SER A 55 16.93 -9.25 -1.93
N GLY A 56 15.70 -9.75 -1.98
CA GLY A 56 14.58 -9.21 -1.22
C GLY A 56 13.67 -10.32 -0.69
N ASN A 57 13.14 -10.12 0.52
CA ASN A 57 12.23 -11.05 1.17
C ASN A 57 10.99 -10.31 1.64
N ILE A 58 9.81 -10.84 1.30
CA ILE A 58 8.56 -10.41 1.94
C ILE A 58 8.50 -11.09 3.30
N LEU A 59 8.68 -10.31 4.36
CA LEU A 59 8.64 -10.79 5.74
C LEU A 59 7.20 -11.02 6.21
N GLN A 60 6.29 -10.13 5.83
CA GLN A 60 4.89 -10.20 6.25
C GLN A 60 3.97 -9.48 5.27
N ILE A 61 2.75 -10.00 5.12
CA ILE A 61 1.62 -9.29 4.53
C ILE A 61 0.49 -9.29 5.57
N ALA A 62 0.15 -8.12 6.09
CA ALA A 62 -0.96 -7.93 7.02
C ALA A 62 -2.13 -7.28 6.28
N TYR A 63 -3.23 -8.02 6.13
CA TYR A 63 -4.44 -7.53 5.47
C TYR A 63 -5.60 -7.44 6.47
N ASN A 64 -6.18 -6.25 6.57
CA ASN A 64 -7.40 -5.99 7.31
C ASN A 64 -8.57 -5.85 6.31
N PRO A 65 -9.48 -6.84 6.25
CA PRO A 65 -10.58 -6.82 5.30
C PRO A 65 -11.55 -5.66 5.56
N PRO A 66 -12.34 -5.26 4.54
CA PRO A 66 -13.34 -4.20 4.67
C PRO A 66 -14.27 -4.43 5.86
N LYS A 67 -14.30 -3.45 6.77
CA LYS A 67 -15.16 -3.44 7.95
C LYS A 67 -15.94 -2.14 8.00
N VAL A 68 -17.25 -2.27 8.14
CA VAL A 68 -18.17 -1.15 8.40
C VAL A 68 -18.38 -1.04 9.91
N SER A 69 -18.15 0.15 10.46
CA SER A 69 -18.67 0.57 11.77
C SER A 69 -19.77 1.60 11.57
N SER A 70 -20.66 1.73 12.56
CA SER A 70 -21.76 2.69 12.51
C SER A 70 -21.92 3.43 13.84
N LYS A 71 -22.48 4.62 13.77
CA LYS A 71 -22.79 5.48 14.90
C LYS A 71 -24.10 6.21 14.65
N ASP A 72 -25.03 6.13 15.59
CA ASP A 72 -26.24 6.95 15.57
C ASP A 72 -25.91 8.40 15.93
N VAL A 73 -26.44 9.34 15.15
CA VAL A 73 -26.30 10.78 15.35
C VAL A 73 -27.67 11.43 15.28
N SER A 74 -27.95 12.31 16.24
CA SER A 74 -29.13 13.18 16.20
C SER A 74 -28.70 14.63 16.38
N GLU A 75 -29.32 15.53 15.62
CA GLU A 75 -29.07 16.97 15.67
C GLU A 75 -30.41 17.70 15.69
N SER A 76 -30.53 18.73 16.51
CA SER A 76 -31.71 19.60 16.55
C SER A 76 -31.33 21.06 16.35
N THR A 77 -32.26 21.82 15.78
CA THR A 77 -32.14 23.28 15.63
C THR A 77 -33.51 23.93 15.67
N THR A 78 -33.53 25.24 15.91
CA THR A 78 -34.76 26.04 15.89
C THR A 78 -34.83 26.81 14.58
N ILE A 79 -35.97 26.72 13.90
CA ILE A 79 -36.26 27.50 12.69
C ILE A 79 -37.46 28.41 12.93
N GLU A 80 -37.49 29.55 12.25
CA GLU A 80 -38.67 30.42 12.17
C GLU A 80 -39.51 29.98 10.95
N GLU A 81 -40.78 29.61 11.16
CA GLU A 81 -41.75 29.38 10.07
C GLU A 81 -42.62 30.64 9.89
N GLU A 82 -42.61 31.22 8.68
CA GLU A 82 -43.55 32.28 8.29
C GLU A 82 -44.89 31.64 7.90
N ASP A 83 -45.77 31.47 8.89
CA ASP A 83 -47.17 31.10 8.63
C ASP A 83 -48.08 32.08 9.39
N ASN A 84 -48.35 33.23 8.74
CA ASN A 84 -49.14 34.37 9.24
C ASN A 84 -48.74 35.01 10.60
N ASP A 85 -47.80 34.43 11.34
CA ASP A 85 -47.11 34.96 12.53
C ASP A 85 -45.74 34.24 12.64
N LEU A 86 -44.67 34.96 13.01
CA LEU A 86 -43.36 34.36 13.26
C LEU A 86 -43.43 33.41 14.46
N LYS A 87 -43.34 32.10 14.22
CA LYS A 87 -43.29 31.07 15.26
C LYS A 87 -42.00 30.29 15.17
N GLU A 88 -41.29 30.23 16.28
CA GLU A 88 -40.14 29.34 16.46
C GLU A 88 -40.62 27.89 16.56
N LYS A 89 -39.96 27.01 15.82
CA LYS A 89 -40.22 25.57 15.80
C LYS A 89 -38.91 24.82 15.91
N GLU A 90 -38.82 23.95 16.91
CA GLU A 90 -37.71 23.01 17.04
C GLU A 90 -37.89 21.86 16.03
N ILE A 91 -36.84 21.61 15.27
CA ILE A 91 -36.75 20.49 14.33
C ILE A 91 -35.55 19.62 14.70
N GLU A 92 -35.68 18.32 14.48
CA GLU A 92 -34.64 17.33 14.75
C GLU A 92 -34.42 16.46 13.52
N CYS A 93 -33.19 16.03 13.29
CA CYS A 93 -32.82 15.02 12.30
C CYS A 93 -31.94 13.96 12.93
N SER A 94 -32.27 12.70 12.67
CA SER A 94 -31.44 11.55 13.04
C SER A 94 -30.88 10.87 11.79
N PHE A 95 -29.62 10.46 11.85
CA PHE A 95 -28.96 9.69 10.81
C PHE A 95 -27.94 8.71 11.40
N ILE A 96 -27.66 7.65 10.66
CA ILE A 96 -26.55 6.74 10.98
C ILE A 96 -25.34 7.17 10.15
N GLU A 97 -24.24 7.46 10.82
CA GLU A 97 -22.93 7.62 10.19
C GLU A 97 -22.27 6.25 10.08
N TYR A 98 -21.89 5.88 8.87
CA TYR A 98 -21.11 4.67 8.58
C TYR A 98 -19.66 5.05 8.29
N THR A 99 -18.73 4.22 8.76
CA THR A 99 -17.31 4.29 8.42
C THR A 99 -16.87 2.93 7.90
N LEU A 100 -16.41 2.90 6.65
CA LEU A 100 -15.81 1.73 6.01
C LEU A 100 -14.30 1.89 6.04
N SER A 101 -13.62 0.90 6.63
CA SER A 101 -12.16 0.85 6.68
C SER A 101 -11.62 -0.48 6.17
N SER A 102 -10.48 -0.44 5.49
CA SER A 102 -9.69 -1.61 5.10
C SER A 102 -8.24 -1.18 4.97
N SER A 103 -7.30 -2.09 5.22
CA SER A 103 -5.89 -1.76 5.02
C SER A 103 -5.07 -2.98 4.65
N ILE A 104 -3.92 -2.72 4.01
CA ILE A 104 -2.88 -3.72 3.81
C ILE A 104 -1.53 -3.09 4.18
N GLN A 105 -0.68 -3.88 4.82
CA GLN A 105 0.72 -3.54 5.10
C GLN A 105 1.59 -4.69 4.62
N VAL A 106 2.69 -4.36 3.96
CA VAL A 106 3.68 -5.34 3.51
C VAL A 106 5.00 -4.97 4.16
N ILE A 107 5.62 -5.91 4.85
CA ILE A 107 6.97 -5.74 5.41
C ILE A 107 7.93 -6.49 4.50
N VAL A 108 8.91 -5.79 3.97
CA VAL A 108 9.91 -6.31 3.02
C VAL A 108 11.30 -5.99 3.56
N SER A 109 12.21 -6.95 3.50
CA SER A 109 13.64 -6.70 3.68
C SER A 109 14.34 -6.80 2.35
N TYR A 110 15.42 -6.04 2.18
CA TYR A 110 16.31 -6.17 1.04
C TYR A 110 17.77 -6.17 1.50
N THR A 111 18.62 -6.88 0.76
CA THR A 111 20.06 -6.92 0.93
C THR A 111 20.76 -6.68 -0.40
N LEU A 112 21.77 -5.82 -0.41
CA LEU A 112 22.71 -5.63 -1.51
C LEU A 112 24.06 -6.21 -1.10
N LEU A 113 24.56 -7.18 -1.86
CA LEU A 113 25.78 -7.94 -1.58
C LEU A 113 26.81 -7.69 -2.67
N ASP A 114 28.02 -7.29 -2.31
CA ASP A 114 29.17 -7.30 -3.22
C ASP A 114 29.65 -8.74 -3.40
N VAL A 115 29.63 -9.22 -4.65
CA VAL A 115 29.96 -10.61 -4.98
C VAL A 115 31.43 -10.91 -4.71
N SER A 116 32.31 -9.96 -5.05
CA SER A 116 33.77 -10.14 -5.02
C SER A 116 34.34 -10.30 -3.61
N SER A 117 33.77 -9.58 -2.64
CA SER A 117 34.20 -9.58 -1.26
C SER A 117 33.25 -10.34 -0.32
N GLY A 118 32.06 -10.70 -0.80
CA GLY A 118 30.99 -11.28 0.01
C GLY A 118 30.44 -10.32 1.07
N LYS A 119 30.70 -9.01 0.95
CA LYS A 119 30.27 -8.02 1.94
C LYS A 119 28.89 -7.48 1.61
N ILE A 120 28.05 -7.32 2.63
CA ILE A 120 26.78 -6.60 2.52
C ILE A 120 27.10 -5.11 2.36
N LEU A 121 26.74 -4.56 1.20
CA LEU A 121 26.83 -3.14 0.89
C LEU A 121 25.69 -2.34 1.53
N ALA A 122 24.50 -2.93 1.57
CA ALA A 122 23.33 -2.31 2.16
C ALA A 122 22.31 -3.36 2.59
N HIS A 123 21.57 -3.06 3.66
CA HIS A 123 20.41 -3.82 4.08
C HIS A 123 19.37 -2.85 4.64
N LYS A 124 18.10 -3.01 4.26
CA LYS A 124 17.01 -2.16 4.75
C LYS A 124 15.71 -2.93 4.80
N ASN A 125 14.87 -2.54 5.74
CA ASN A 125 13.47 -2.95 5.78
C ASN A 125 12.58 -1.81 5.30
N PHE A 126 11.54 -2.17 4.55
CA PHE A 126 10.46 -1.32 4.12
C PHE A 126 9.16 -1.87 4.69
N ASP A 127 8.26 -0.98 5.09
CA ASP A 127 6.96 -1.31 5.67
C ASP A 127 5.80 -0.56 5.00
N PRO A 128 5.74 -0.50 3.66
CA PRO A 128 4.72 0.26 2.94
C PRO A 128 3.32 -0.26 3.27
N SER A 129 2.38 0.67 3.32
CA SER A 129 0.99 0.37 3.67
C SER A 129 0.02 1.20 2.87
N TYR A 130 -1.19 0.67 2.71
CA TYR A 130 -2.32 1.38 2.14
C TYR A 130 -3.51 1.25 3.09
N THR A 131 -4.14 2.38 3.38
CA THR A 131 -5.34 2.45 4.21
C THR A 131 -6.47 3.10 3.42
N PHE A 132 -7.57 2.38 3.27
CA PHE A 132 -8.82 2.90 2.78
C PHE A 132 -9.71 3.29 3.96
N ASN A 133 -10.23 4.52 3.95
CA ASN A 133 -11.16 5.00 4.95
C ASN A 133 -12.18 5.92 4.29
N GLU A 134 -13.45 5.54 4.34
CA GLU A 134 -14.54 6.32 3.78
C GLU A 134 -15.73 6.33 4.72
N ASN A 135 -16.44 7.45 4.76
CA ASN A 135 -17.65 7.62 5.55
C ASN A 135 -18.83 8.14 4.71
N TRP A 136 -20.04 7.79 5.13
CA TRP A 136 -21.29 8.30 4.58
C TRP A 136 -22.40 8.25 5.64
N GLY A 137 -23.48 8.98 5.41
CA GLY A 137 -24.62 9.06 6.31
C GLY A 137 -25.89 8.51 5.67
N LYS A 138 -26.76 7.92 6.48
CA LYS A 138 -28.13 7.57 6.07
C LYS A 138 -29.14 8.14 7.05
N ILE A 139 -29.97 9.07 6.58
CA ILE A 139 -31.05 9.64 7.39
C ILE A 139 -32.00 8.52 7.82
N THR A 140 -32.29 8.46 9.12
CA THR A 140 -33.22 7.50 9.72
C THR A 140 -34.56 8.16 10.07
N GLY A 141 -34.59 9.48 10.28
CA GLY A 141 -35.82 10.23 10.51
C GLY A 141 -35.58 11.71 10.74
N GLY A 142 -36.67 12.49 10.76
CA GLY A 142 -36.64 13.91 11.07
C GLY A 142 -36.45 14.84 9.87
N ASP A 143 -36.12 16.10 10.13
CA ASP A 143 -36.00 17.19 9.17
C ASP A 143 -34.54 17.54 8.90
N LYS A 144 -34.07 17.25 7.68
CA LYS A 144 -32.69 17.45 7.23
C LYS A 144 -32.17 18.88 7.43
N ARG A 145 -33.05 19.89 7.54
CA ARG A 145 -32.66 21.28 7.84
C ARG A 145 -32.03 21.43 9.23
N ALA A 146 -32.20 20.45 10.12
CA ALA A 146 -31.54 20.41 11.41
C ALA A 146 -30.04 20.05 11.33
N LEU A 147 -29.58 19.48 10.21
CA LEU A 147 -28.20 19.04 10.05
C LEU A 147 -27.24 20.20 9.76
N LYS A 148 -26.02 20.09 10.29
CA LYS A 148 -24.87 20.94 9.96
C LYS A 148 -24.31 20.63 8.57
N ASP A 149 -23.53 21.55 8.00
CA ASP A 149 -22.94 21.40 6.65
C ASP A 149 -22.10 20.13 6.45
N ASP A 150 -21.31 19.75 7.45
CA ASP A 150 -20.50 18.53 7.44
C ASP A 150 -21.39 17.26 7.46
N GLN A 151 -22.41 17.25 8.30
CA GLN A 151 -23.43 16.18 8.37
C GLN A 151 -24.22 16.08 7.06
N LEU A 152 -24.58 17.22 6.46
CA LEU A 152 -25.22 17.30 5.15
C LEU A 152 -24.36 16.66 4.07
N ARG A 153 -23.03 16.90 4.09
CA ARG A 153 -22.10 16.24 3.15
C ARG A 153 -22.09 14.73 3.36
N LEU A 154 -22.10 14.25 4.61
CA LEU A 154 -22.13 12.81 4.90
C LEU A 154 -23.40 12.16 4.35
N VAL A 155 -24.58 12.71 4.64
CA VAL A 155 -25.87 12.11 4.21
C VAL A 155 -26.14 12.26 2.71
N ASN A 156 -25.44 13.17 2.04
CA ASN A 156 -25.48 13.34 0.57
C ASN A 156 -24.45 12.48 -0.16
N LYS A 157 -23.47 11.92 0.56
CA LYS A 157 -22.44 11.07 -0.02
C LYS A 157 -22.99 9.66 -0.21
N ASN A 158 -22.79 9.11 -1.40
CA ASN A 158 -23.17 7.73 -1.69
C ASN A 158 -22.26 6.75 -0.95
N GLU A 159 -22.81 5.59 -0.60
CA GLU A 159 -22.02 4.45 -0.16
C GLU A 159 -20.99 4.07 -1.24
N VAL A 160 -19.78 3.73 -0.79
CA VAL A 160 -18.65 3.37 -1.65
C VAL A 160 -18.13 1.98 -1.29
N PHE A 161 -17.55 1.31 -2.28
CA PHE A 161 -16.93 0.00 -2.08
C PHE A 161 -15.44 0.17 -1.82
N ALA A 162 -14.94 -0.60 -0.85
CA ALA A 162 -13.50 -0.67 -0.62
C ALA A 162 -12.80 -1.33 -1.83
N PRO A 163 -11.56 -0.90 -2.15
CA PRO A 163 -10.74 -1.60 -3.13
C PRO A 163 -10.53 -3.06 -2.73
N SER A 164 -10.34 -3.93 -3.71
CA SER A 164 -9.96 -5.32 -3.45
C SER A 164 -8.55 -5.42 -2.85
N ALA A 165 -8.28 -6.52 -2.13
CA ALA A 165 -6.95 -6.80 -1.60
C ALA A 165 -5.85 -6.75 -2.68
N ALA A 166 -6.15 -7.22 -3.91
CA ALA A 166 -5.23 -7.16 -5.03
C ALA A 166 -4.94 -5.72 -5.49
N GLN A 167 -5.95 -4.86 -5.56
CA GLN A 167 -5.77 -3.44 -5.90
C GLN A 167 -4.93 -2.70 -4.85
N MET A 168 -5.21 -2.95 -3.57
CA MET A 168 -4.42 -2.35 -2.48
C MET A 168 -2.97 -2.85 -2.50
N LEU A 169 -2.76 -4.16 -2.70
CA LEU A 169 -1.43 -4.74 -2.82
C LEU A 169 -0.66 -4.14 -4.01
N ASN A 170 -1.28 -4.03 -5.18
CA ASN A 170 -0.63 -3.44 -6.36
C ASN A 170 -0.23 -1.98 -6.14
N THR A 171 -1.03 -1.23 -5.39
CA THR A 171 -0.70 0.15 -5.01
C THR A 171 0.54 0.18 -4.13
N VAL A 172 0.53 -0.62 -3.04
CA VAL A 172 1.68 -0.76 -2.12
C VAL A 172 2.95 -1.21 -2.84
N LEU A 173 2.86 -2.18 -3.75
CA LEU A 173 4.01 -2.68 -4.51
C LEU A 173 4.56 -1.65 -5.51
N SER A 174 3.70 -0.80 -6.07
CA SER A 174 4.13 0.28 -6.95
C SER A 174 5.00 1.28 -6.20
N ASP A 175 4.54 1.73 -5.03
CA ASP A 175 5.24 2.70 -4.18
C ASP A 175 6.55 2.12 -3.66
N LEU A 176 6.53 0.86 -3.19
CA LEU A 176 7.73 0.15 -2.76
C LEU A 176 8.77 0.05 -3.88
N SER A 177 8.33 -0.22 -5.11
CA SER A 177 9.25 -0.30 -6.24
C SER A 177 9.97 1.01 -6.48
N ASP A 178 9.32 2.16 -6.26
CA ASP A 178 9.94 3.47 -6.45
C ASP A 178 10.98 3.74 -5.34
N GLU A 179 10.66 3.41 -4.09
CA GLU A 179 11.59 3.53 -2.96
C GLU A 179 12.83 2.63 -3.10
N ILE A 180 12.67 1.38 -3.58
CA ILE A 180 13.79 0.47 -3.81
C ILE A 180 14.69 1.01 -4.91
N VAL A 181 14.12 1.50 -6.02
CA VAL A 181 14.89 2.09 -7.13
C VAL A 181 15.72 3.27 -6.65
N GLU A 182 15.10 4.20 -5.92
CA GLU A 182 15.79 5.37 -5.36
C GLU A 182 16.95 4.95 -4.44
N HIS A 183 16.70 3.97 -3.56
CA HIS A 183 17.71 3.54 -2.62
C HIS A 183 18.86 2.78 -3.29
N VAL A 184 18.57 1.84 -4.20
CA VAL A 184 19.60 1.03 -4.89
C VAL A 184 20.45 1.89 -5.83
N THR A 185 19.85 2.81 -6.57
CA THR A 185 20.59 3.71 -7.47
C THR A 185 21.57 4.63 -6.72
N GLY A 186 21.33 4.90 -5.44
CA GLY A 186 22.29 5.60 -4.57
C GLY A 186 23.59 4.83 -4.31
N TYR A 187 23.58 3.50 -4.40
CA TYR A 187 24.76 2.65 -4.16
C TYR A 187 25.49 2.22 -5.44
N LEU A 188 24.86 2.39 -6.61
CA LEU A 188 25.44 2.07 -7.91
C LEU A 188 26.17 3.26 -8.57
N ARG A 189 26.34 4.37 -7.84
CA ARG A 189 27.07 5.57 -8.27
C ARG A 189 28.55 5.51 -7.90
#